data_AF-L7LZN0-F1
#
_entry.id   AF-L7LZN0-F1
#
_cell.length_a   1.000
_cell.length_b   1.000
_cell.length_c   1.000
_cell.angle_alpha   90.00
_cell.angle_beta   90.00
_cell.angle_gamma   90.00
#
_symmetry.space_group_name_H-M   'P 1'
#
loop_
_entity.id
_entity.type
_entity.pdbx_description
1 polymer ?
#
loop_
_entity_poly.entity_id
_entity_poly.type
_entity_poly.pdbx_seq_one_letter_code
_entity_poly.pdbx_strand_id
1 'polypeptide(L)' 'MVNLFLLTLYPSYCPFCGSVPTVYHSTWECPGPQGTPTIRNPTPPYWESALLNLCRREQKQLVQRAPSVALGNGALD' A
#
# COMPACT_ATOMS: atom_id res chain seq x y z
N MET A 1 -22.70 -8.70 11.74
CA MET A 1 -22.52 -8.08 10.42
C MET A 1 -21.05 -8.13 10.07
N VAL A 2 -20.66 -9.11 9.25
CA VAL A 2 -19.29 -9.18 8.72
C VAL A 2 -19.24 -8.12 7.61
N ASN A 3 -18.43 -7.08 7.80
CA ASN A 3 -18.11 -6.14 6.75
C ASN A 3 -17.36 -6.92 5.66
N LEU A 4 -18.11 -7.48 4.71
CA LEU A 4 -17.58 -7.99 3.46
C LEU A 4 -16.96 -6.78 2.76
N PHE A 5 -15.65 -6.62 2.93
CA PHE A 5 -14.83 -5.79 2.06
C PHE A 5 -15.18 -6.19 0.63
N LEU A 6 -15.96 -5.35 -0.05
CA LEU A 6 -16.29 -5.50 -1.46
C LEU A 6 -14.96 -5.51 -2.21
N LEU A 7 -14.51 -6.72 -2.56
CA LEU A 7 -13.28 -7.03 -3.29
C LEU A 7 -13.34 -6.59 -4.77
N THR A 8 -14.33 -5.79 -5.14
CA THR A 8 -14.71 -5.56 -6.52
C THR A 8 -14.76 -4.06 -6.75
N LEU A 9 -13.66 -3.54 -7.31
CA LEU A 9 -13.51 -2.31 -8.12
C LEU A 9 -12.10 -1.71 -8.06
N TYR A 10 -11.09 -2.43 -7.54
CA TYR A 10 -9.71 -2.03 -7.79
C TYR A 10 -9.46 -2.10 -9.30
N PRO A 11 -8.93 -1.05 -9.94
CA PRO A 11 -8.40 -1.18 -11.29
C PRO A 11 -7.40 -2.34 -11.32
N SER A 12 -7.31 -3.04 -12.44
CA SER A 12 -6.36 -4.15 -12.59
C SER A 12 -4.88 -3.71 -12.48
N TYR A 13 -4.63 -2.40 -12.42
CA TYR A 13 -3.30 -1.80 -12.38
C TYR A 13 -3.19 -0.65 -11.37
N CYS A 14 -2.01 -0.48 -10.81
CA CYS A 14 -1.61 0.63 -9.98
C CYS A 14 -1.40 1.87 -10.88
N PRO A 15 -2.01 3.02 -10.58
CA PRO A 15 -1.91 4.23 -11.41
C PRO A 15 -0.50 4.84 -11.39
N PHE A 16 0.33 4.51 -10.40
CA PHE A 16 1.67 5.07 -10.25
C PHE A 16 2.74 4.31 -11.01
N CYS A 17 2.58 3.00 -11.22
CA CYS A 17 3.61 2.17 -11.86
C CYS A 17 3.08 1.05 -12.77
N GLY A 18 1.76 0.90 -12.90
CA GLY A 18 1.12 -0.10 -13.76
C GLY A 18 1.08 -1.53 -13.21
N SER A 19 1.69 -1.80 -12.06
CA SER A 19 1.71 -3.14 -11.44
C SER A 19 0.37 -3.54 -10.83
N VAL A 20 0.16 -4.82 -10.52
CA VAL A 20 -1.07 -5.27 -9.82
C VAL A 20 -1.15 -4.63 -8.43
N PRO A 21 -2.25 -3.92 -8.08
CA PRO A 21 -2.36 -3.18 -6.83
C PRO A 21 -2.70 -4.11 -5.65
N THR A 22 -1.73 -4.89 -5.21
CA THR A 22 -1.85 -5.70 -3.97
C THR A 22 -1.67 -4.83 -2.73
N VAL A 23 -1.98 -5.35 -1.53
CA VAL A 23 -1.71 -4.66 -0.26
C VAL A 23 -0.20 -4.44 -0.09
N TYR A 24 0.62 -5.47 -0.34
CA TYR A 24 2.08 -5.34 -0.33
C TYR A 24 2.54 -4.27 -1.30
N HIS A 25 2.01 -4.29 -2.53
CA HIS A 25 2.36 -3.30 -3.53
C HIS A 25 2.02 -1.87 -3.06
N SER A 26 0.77 -1.65 -2.68
CA SER A 26 0.24 -0.33 -2.32
C SER A 26 0.84 0.25 -1.04
N THR A 27 1.28 -0.61 -0.11
CA THR A 27 1.83 -0.17 1.18
C THR A 27 3.34 -0.12 1.21
N TRP A 28 4.02 -0.95 0.41
CA TRP A 28 5.44 -1.23 0.59
C TRP A 28 6.26 -1.06 -0.69
N GLU A 29 5.86 -1.72 -1.77
CA GLU A 29 6.64 -1.77 -3.02
C GLU A 29 6.47 -0.54 -3.90
N CYS A 30 5.26 0.04 -3.91
CA CYS A 30 4.91 1.08 -4.85
C CYS A 30 5.75 2.35 -4.61
N PRO A 31 6.41 2.88 -5.66
CA PRO A 31 7.18 4.12 -5.56
C PRO A 31 6.29 5.37 -5.43
N GLY A 32 4.98 5.29 -5.71
CA GLY A 32 4.00 6.38 -5.55
C GLY A 32 3.14 6.19 -4.30
N PRO A 33 2.64 7.26 -3.65
CA PRO A 33 2.31 8.59 -4.17
C PRO A 33 3.40 9.67 -3.91
N GLN A 34 3.39 10.74 -4.72
CA GLN A 34 4.31 11.88 -4.55
C GLN A 34 4.26 12.40 -3.10
N GLY A 35 5.43 12.62 -2.50
CA GLY A 35 5.55 13.10 -1.11
C GLY A 35 5.73 12.01 -0.05
N THR A 36 5.74 10.73 -0.42
CA THR A 36 6.05 9.63 0.51
C THR A 36 7.47 9.09 0.30
N PRO A 37 8.27 8.85 1.35
CA PRO A 37 9.64 8.36 1.21
C PRO A 37 9.65 6.93 0.68
N THR A 38 10.39 6.66 -0.39
CA THR A 38 10.49 5.30 -0.95
C THR A 38 11.14 4.34 0.03
N ILE A 39 10.61 3.12 0.12
CA ILE A 39 11.23 2.06 0.91
C ILE A 39 12.37 1.47 0.07
N ARG A 40 13.57 1.37 0.68
CA ARG A 40 14.73 0.78 0.00
C ARG A 40 14.60 -0.74 -0.03
N ASN A 41 14.78 -1.31 -1.22
CA ASN A 41 14.73 -2.76 -1.44
C ASN A 41 13.45 -3.42 -0.89
N PRO A 42 12.26 -3.04 -1.41
CA PRO A 42 11.02 -3.64 -0.98
C PRO A 42 11.01 -5.12 -1.39
N THR A 43 11.08 -6.01 -0.40
CA THR A 43 10.92 -7.45 -0.60
C THR A 43 9.82 -7.98 0.30
N PRO A 44 9.08 -9.03 -0.10
CA PRO A 44 8.02 -9.60 0.75
C PRO A 44 8.49 -10.05 2.15
N PRO A 45 9.65 -10.74 2.31
CA PRO A 45 10.13 -11.11 3.64
C PRO A 45 10.45 -9.91 4.53
N TYR A 46 10.97 -8.83 3.92
CA TYR A 46 11.26 -7.60 4.66
C TYR A 46 9.97 -6.88 5.05
N TRP A 47 8.95 -6.87 4.20
CA TRP A 47 7.62 -6.35 4.53
C TRP A 47 7.01 -7.08 5.73
N GLU A 48 7.00 -8.41 5.71
CA GLU A 48 6.47 -9.22 6.83
C GLU A 48 7.23 -8.94 8.13
N SER A 49 8.58 -8.92 8.06
CA SER A 49 9.42 -8.62 9.21
C SER A 49 9.19 -7.21 9.76
N ALA A 50 8.93 -6.25 8.87
CA ALA A 50 8.70 -4.87 9.22
C ALA A 50 7.33 -4.64 9.87
N LEU A 51 6.29 -5.34 9.42
CA LEU A 51 4.98 -5.29 10.09
C LEU A 51 5.08 -5.66 11.59
N LEU A 52 6.02 -6.53 11.94
CA LEU A 52 6.24 -6.99 13.32
C LEU A 52 7.20 -6.09 14.12
N ASN A 53 8.20 -5.49 13.47
CA ASN A 53 9.34 -4.85 14.18
C ASN A 53 9.44 -3.33 14.00
N LEU A 54 8.65 -2.71 13.13
CA LEU A 54 8.73 -1.26 12.91
C LEU A 54 8.30 -0.46 14.13
N CYS A 55 8.92 0.69 14.32
CA CYS A 55 8.47 1.61 15.35
C CYS A 55 7.13 2.25 14.96
N ARG A 56 6.39 2.76 15.95
CA ARG A 56 5.07 3.37 15.77
C ARG A 56 5.03 4.43 14.64
N ARG A 57 6.11 5.20 14.46
CA ARG A 57 6.19 6.24 13.41
C ARG A 57 6.18 5.62 12.01
N GLU A 58 6.96 4.58 11.80
CA GLU A 58 7.08 3.89 10.51
C GLU A 58 5.81 3.11 10.20
N GLN A 59 5.22 2.45 11.20
CA GLN A 59 3.91 1.80 11.05
C GLN A 59 2.83 2.80 10.60
N LYS A 60 2.80 4.00 11.19
CA LYS A 60 1.87 5.06 10.77
C LYS A 60 2.08 5.49 9.32
N GLN A 61 3.33 5.58 8.86
CA GLN A 61 3.63 5.93 7.47
C GLN A 61 3.09 4.87 6.50
N LEU A 62 3.22 3.59 6.81
CA LEU A 62 2.65 2.50 5.98
C LEU A 62 1.13 2.55 5.93
N VAL A 63 0.51 2.76 7.08
CA VAL A 63 -0.94 2.91 7.19
C VAL A 63 -1.43 4.12 6.42
N GLN A 64 -0.64 5.20 6.32
CA GLN A 64 -0.98 6.38 5.51
C GLN A 64 -0.71 6.19 4.00
N ARG A 65 0.25 5.34 3.63
CA ARG A 65 0.49 5.00 2.22
C ARG A 65 -0.67 4.24 1.59
N ALA A 66 -1.20 3.24 2.29
CA ALA A 66 -2.31 2.42 1.80
C ALA A 66 -3.51 3.24 1.25
N PRO A 67 -4.10 4.18 2.03
CA PRO A 67 -5.20 4.99 1.55
C PRO A 67 -4.78 6.00 0.49
N SER A 68 -3.55 6.51 0.53
CA SER A 68 -3.07 7.43 -0.52
C SER A 68 -2.97 6.73 -1.88
N VAL A 69 -2.52 5.46 -1.89
CA VAL A 69 -2.50 4.65 -3.11
C VAL A 69 -3.90 4.23 -3.53
N ALA A 70 -4.77 3.91 -2.57
CA ALA A 70 -6.17 3.55 -2.83
C ALA A 70 -7.03 4.73 -3.32
N LEU A 71 -6.75 5.97 -2.89
CA LEU A 71 -7.35 7.17 -3.47
C LEU A 71 -6.83 7.39 -4.89
N GLY A 72 -5.51 7.30 -5.08
CA GLY A 72 -4.90 7.47 -6.40
C GLY A 72 -5.40 6.46 -7.44
N ASN A 73 -5.72 5.23 -7.01
CA ASN A 73 -6.23 4.18 -7.88
C ASN A 73 -7.77 4.16 -7.99
N GLY A 74 -8.48 5.10 -7.35
CA GLY A 74 -9.94 5.17 -7.41
C GLY A 74 -10.66 4.05 -6.64
N ALA A 75 -9.99 3.37 -5.71
CA ALA A 75 -10.60 2.39 -4.81
C ALA A 75 -11.21 3.01 -3.54
N LEU A 76 -10.86 4.27 -3.24
CA LEU A 76 -11.49 5.09 -2.23
C LEU A 76 -12.04 6.35 -2.92
N ASP A 77 -13.30 6.68 -2.67
CA ASP A 77 -13.98 7.93 -3.06
C ASP A 77 -13.72 9.05 -2.02
#